data_AF-A0A2V5TPS2-F1
#
_entry.id   AF-A0A2V5TPS2-F1
#
_cell.length_a   1.000
_cell.length_b   1.000
_cell.length_c   1.000
_cell.angle_alpha   90.00
_cell.angle_beta   90.00
_cell.angle_gamma   90.00
#
_symmetry.space_group_name_H-M   'P 1'
#
loop_
_entity.id
_entity.type
_entity.pdbx_description
1 polymer ?
#
loop_
_entity_poly.entity_id
_entity_poly.type
_entity_poly.pdbx_seq_one_letter_code
_entity_poly.pdbx_strand_id
1 'polypeptide(L)'
;MITRPPNTGANAGERLGFAWRPRVVFRHRRGVAQLDVRQRHVHNMNSNSTITVKLTCAIAFYVLPAFAQFSGLSGFSEAFLRDYSSAQEMVNQTKSAEPLLALQRRYTNTTEQAELEVSIGLAYGQRTGVVNPSNAVTHFTMALRYDLPEKTYIQILMWRGNAQEQLKKPGEALMDYLRDLLACSYYDLTDGWTEIQTSKVPIFINPPDPENEQRVRDYNLYRRHLDFQQFLLMQRYYLVEAVKRVRGEKSDSQILEMLQTVTPDSSRYGTIMGWLKSENKRPWP
;
A
#
# COMPACT_ATOMS: atom_id res chain seq x y z
N MET A 1 -52.81 45.79 26.39
CA MET A 1 -51.87 45.60 27.52
C MET A 1 -51.47 44.14 27.54
N ILE A 2 -50.23 43.67 27.44
CA ILE A 2 -48.87 44.23 27.47
C ILE A 2 -47.98 43.21 26.68
N THR A 3 -47.21 43.73 25.72
CA THR A 3 -45.88 43.35 25.16
C THR A 3 -45.43 41.89 24.85
N ARG A 4 -44.98 41.69 23.59
CA ARG A 4 -43.79 40.89 23.16
C ARG A 4 -42.49 41.73 23.36
N PRO A 5 -41.22 41.22 23.31
CA PRO A 5 -40.64 40.20 22.37
C PRO A 5 -39.45 39.37 22.96
N PRO A 6 -38.49 38.76 22.18
CA PRO A 6 -38.55 37.88 21.00
C PRO A 6 -37.77 36.54 21.12
N ASN A 7 -38.03 35.63 20.16
CA ASN A 7 -37.14 34.63 19.53
C ASN A 7 -36.35 33.61 20.36
N THR A 8 -36.68 32.32 20.17
CA THR A 8 -35.85 31.40 19.36
C THR A 8 -36.67 30.16 18.92
N GLY A 9 -36.78 29.99 17.61
CA GLY A 9 -36.80 28.72 16.85
C GLY A 9 -37.72 27.57 17.26
N ALA A 10 -38.80 27.41 16.50
CA ALA A 10 -39.56 26.16 16.31
C ALA A 10 -38.64 24.97 15.95
N ASN A 11 -38.81 23.80 16.58
CA ASN A 11 -39.70 22.71 16.15
C ASN A 11 -39.61 22.37 14.65
N ALA A 12 -39.07 21.19 14.33
CA ALA A 12 -39.80 20.09 13.71
C ALA A 12 -38.80 19.01 13.28
N GLY A 13 -39.08 17.76 13.64
CA GLY A 13 -38.36 16.62 13.08
C GLY A 13 -38.71 16.45 11.61
N GLU A 14 -37.74 16.07 10.79
CA GLU A 14 -38.00 15.52 9.46
C GLU A 14 -36.88 14.57 9.05
N ARG A 15 -37.30 13.39 8.63
CA ARG A 15 -36.52 12.40 7.87
C ARG A 15 -35.90 13.09 6.65
N LEU A 16 -34.60 12.92 6.42
CA LEU A 16 -34.01 13.08 5.10
C LEU A 16 -33.04 11.94 4.82
N GLY A 17 -33.49 11.02 3.97
CA GLY A 17 -32.61 10.10 3.26
C GLY A 17 -31.76 10.88 2.26
N PHE A 18 -30.48 10.55 2.20
CA PHE A 18 -29.59 11.07 1.16
C PHE A 18 -29.13 9.90 0.28
N ALA A 19 -29.86 9.70 -0.81
CA ALA A 19 -29.40 8.98 -1.98
C ALA A 19 -28.49 9.91 -2.79
N TRP A 20 -27.19 9.61 -2.87
CA TRP A 20 -26.30 10.17 -3.89
C TRP A 20 -25.35 9.09 -4.39
N ARG A 21 -25.65 8.53 -5.57
CA ARG A 21 -24.65 7.83 -6.40
C ARG A 21 -23.97 8.86 -7.29
N PRO A 22 -22.64 9.08 -7.20
CA PRO A 22 -21.94 9.81 -8.24
C PRO A 22 -21.80 8.90 -9.46
N ARG A 23 -22.44 9.29 -10.57
CA ARG A 23 -22.25 8.66 -11.88
C ARG A 23 -20.96 9.23 -12.47
N VAL A 24 -19.84 8.54 -12.32
CA VAL A 24 -18.58 8.95 -12.94
C VAL A 24 -18.49 8.36 -14.34
N VAL A 25 -18.51 9.23 -15.34
CA VAL A 25 -18.25 8.86 -16.74
C VAL A 25 -16.76 9.04 -17.00
N PHE A 26 -16.00 7.95 -17.05
CA PHE A 26 -14.61 7.98 -17.52
C PHE A 26 -14.59 7.80 -19.03
N ARG A 27 -14.21 8.86 -19.77
CA ARG A 27 -13.78 8.71 -21.17
C ARG A 27 -12.32 8.26 -21.19
N HIS A 28 -12.09 7.10 -21.79
CA HIS A 28 -10.77 6.50 -21.95
C HIS A 28 -9.95 7.29 -22.98
N ARG A 29 -8.72 7.70 -22.64
CA ARG A 29 -7.64 7.95 -23.60
C ARG A 29 -6.40 7.15 -23.20
N ARG A 30 -5.70 6.61 -24.20
CA ARG A 30 -4.46 5.84 -24.05
C ARG A 30 -3.28 6.80 -23.83
N GLY A 31 -2.37 6.42 -22.93
CA GLY A 31 -1.04 7.01 -22.78
C GLY A 31 -0.96 8.09 -21.69
N VAL A 32 -0.14 7.80 -20.68
CA VAL A 32 0.42 8.69 -19.64
C VAL A 32 -0.61 9.46 -18.80
N ALA A 33 -0.75 9.07 -17.53
CA ALA A 33 -1.37 9.94 -16.52
C ALA A 33 -0.42 11.09 -16.18
N GLN A 34 -0.41 12.13 -17.02
CA GLN A 34 0.18 13.42 -16.67
C GLN A 34 -0.96 14.31 -16.20
N LEU A 35 -0.87 14.77 -14.94
CA LEU A 35 -1.89 15.58 -14.30
C LEU A 35 -1.77 17.02 -14.82
N ASP A 36 -2.60 17.39 -15.79
CA ASP A 36 -2.69 18.78 -16.28
C ASP A 36 -3.60 19.58 -15.34
N VAL A 37 -3.00 20.47 -14.55
CA VAL A 37 -3.70 21.34 -13.59
C VAL A 37 -4.17 22.58 -14.33
N ARG A 38 -5.43 22.60 -14.78
CA ARG A 38 -6.08 23.87 -15.14
C ARG A 38 -6.74 24.49 -13.91
N GLN A 39 -6.14 25.57 -13.42
CA GLN A 39 -6.76 26.46 -12.43
C GLN A 39 -8.06 27.06 -13.00
N ARG A 40 -9.15 26.97 -12.24
CA ARG A 40 -10.28 27.90 -12.38
C ARG A 40 -10.32 28.78 -11.16
N HIS A 41 -10.19 30.09 -11.37
CA HIS A 41 -10.47 31.09 -10.37
C HIS A 41 -11.99 31.31 -10.30
N VAL A 42 -12.52 31.26 -9.08
CA VAL A 42 -13.86 31.78 -8.77
C VAL A 42 -13.65 32.93 -7.79
N HIS A 43 -13.96 34.15 -8.23
CA HIS A 43 -14.07 35.29 -7.34
C HIS A 43 -15.42 35.24 -6.63
N ASN A 44 -15.43 35.51 -5.33
CA ASN A 44 -16.64 36.00 -4.66
C ASN A 44 -16.28 37.17 -3.74
N MET A 45 -17.08 38.23 -3.86
CA MET A 45 -16.97 39.50 -3.14
C MET A 45 -17.64 39.38 -1.77
N ASN A 46 -16.83 39.47 -0.71
CA ASN A 46 -17.09 40.13 0.57
C ASN A 46 -16.30 39.44 1.68
N SER A 47 -15.48 40.24 2.37
CA SER A 47 -14.65 39.92 3.55
C SER A 47 -13.37 39.09 3.32
N ASN A 48 -12.25 39.70 3.71
CA ASN A 48 -10.86 39.33 3.43
C ASN A 48 -10.32 38.14 4.24
N SER A 49 -10.82 36.94 3.98
CA SER A 49 -10.12 35.71 4.40
C SER A 49 -10.61 34.50 3.61
N THR A 50 -9.90 34.17 2.53
CA THR A 50 -10.16 32.99 1.70
C THR A 50 -9.64 31.73 2.41
N ILE A 51 -10.51 31.06 3.16
CA ILE A 51 -10.24 29.70 3.62
C ILE A 51 -10.36 28.77 2.42
N THR A 52 -9.21 28.35 1.90
CA THR A 52 -9.14 27.37 0.81
C THR A 52 -9.27 25.98 1.41
N VAL A 53 -10.49 25.46 1.52
CA VAL A 53 -10.72 24.05 1.88
C VAL A 53 -10.45 23.20 0.64
N LYS A 54 -9.20 22.74 0.47
CA LYS A 54 -8.85 21.71 -0.51
C LYS A 54 -9.34 20.36 0.00
N LEU A 55 -10.58 19.98 -0.35
CA LEU A 55 -10.98 18.58 -0.26
C LEU A 55 -10.35 17.83 -1.45
N THR A 56 -9.07 17.52 -1.30
CA THR A 56 -8.38 16.62 -2.20
C THR A 56 -8.75 15.20 -1.77
N CYS A 57 -9.53 14.50 -2.59
CA CYS A 57 -9.57 13.04 -2.57
C CYS A 57 -8.22 12.55 -3.13
N ALA A 58 -7.16 12.79 -2.35
CA ALA A 58 -5.96 11.99 -2.44
C ALA A 58 -6.36 10.62 -1.92
N ILE A 59 -6.10 9.57 -2.70
CA ILE A 59 -5.71 8.31 -2.07
C ILE A 59 -4.38 8.64 -1.40
N ALA A 60 -4.47 9.20 -0.20
CA ALA A 60 -3.34 9.33 0.69
C ALA A 60 -2.98 7.90 1.06
N PHE A 61 -2.00 7.34 0.34
CA PHE A 61 -1.09 6.43 1.00
C PHE A 61 -0.49 7.26 2.14
N TYR A 62 -1.13 7.22 3.31
CA TYR A 62 -0.53 7.69 4.53
C TYR A 62 0.74 6.87 4.68
N VAL A 63 1.85 7.50 4.34
CA VAL A 63 3.13 6.82 4.39
C VAL A 63 3.54 6.81 5.84
N LEU A 64 3.03 5.79 6.53
CA LEU A 64 3.56 5.31 7.77
C LEU A 64 5.10 5.27 7.64
N PRO A 65 5.87 5.64 8.68
CA PRO A 65 7.31 5.36 8.69
C PRO A 65 7.48 3.89 8.32
N ALA A 66 8.50 3.54 7.54
CA ALA A 66 8.57 2.18 7.02
C ALA A 66 8.50 1.16 8.17
N PHE A 67 8.99 1.49 9.38
CA PHE A 67 8.70 0.78 10.63
C PHE A 67 7.27 0.23 10.82
N ALA A 68 6.23 0.98 10.46
CA ALA A 68 4.84 0.53 10.57
C ALA A 68 4.36 -0.31 9.37
N GLN A 69 5.13 -0.36 8.28
CA GLN A 69 5.06 -1.39 7.24
C GLN A 69 5.89 -2.64 7.62
N PHE A 70 6.87 -2.49 8.52
CA PHE A 70 7.87 -3.47 8.96
C PHE A 70 7.68 -3.99 10.40
N SER A 71 6.46 -4.15 10.87
CA SER A 71 6.15 -4.59 12.25
C SER A 71 6.62 -6.00 12.64
N GLY A 72 7.48 -6.64 11.82
CA GLY A 72 8.06 -7.97 12.04
C GLY A 72 9.58 -8.01 12.22
N LEU A 73 10.33 -6.93 11.94
CA LEU A 73 11.77 -6.91 12.16
C LEU A 73 12.08 -6.51 13.61
N SER A 74 12.52 -7.48 14.41
CA SER A 74 13.05 -7.26 15.76
C SER A 74 14.58 -7.15 15.71
N GLY A 75 15.18 -6.45 16.68
CA GLY A 75 16.65 -6.34 16.79
C GLY A 75 17.26 -5.00 16.35
N PHE A 76 16.45 -3.97 16.14
CA PHE A 76 16.95 -2.60 15.93
C PHE A 76 17.50 -2.00 17.22
N SER A 77 18.66 -1.35 17.14
CA SER A 77 19.17 -0.55 18.25
C SER A 77 18.35 0.73 18.47
N GLU A 78 18.22 1.20 19.71
CA GLU A 78 17.53 2.48 19.96
C GLU A 78 18.19 3.66 19.24
N ALA A 79 19.52 3.61 19.12
CA ALA A 79 20.28 4.61 18.37
C ALA A 79 19.86 4.62 16.89
N PHE A 80 19.76 3.44 16.28
CA PHE A 80 19.26 3.31 14.91
C PHE A 80 17.84 3.87 14.78
N LEU A 81 16.92 3.50 15.68
CA LEU A 81 15.52 3.96 15.61
C LEU A 81 15.43 5.49 15.61
N ARG A 82 16.21 6.16 16.46
CA ARG A 82 16.27 7.63 16.53
C ARG A 82 16.85 8.23 15.25
N ASP A 83 18.02 7.76 14.83
CA ASP A 83 18.73 8.28 13.66
C ASP A 83 17.92 8.07 12.38
N TYR A 84 17.33 6.87 12.22
CA TYR A 84 16.49 6.51 11.10
C TYR A 84 15.24 7.40 11.03
N SER A 85 14.57 7.62 12.16
CA SER A 85 13.36 8.47 12.18
C SER A 85 13.69 9.90 11.73
N SER A 86 14.80 10.45 12.23
CA SER A 86 15.30 11.75 11.80
C SER A 86 15.67 11.78 10.31
N ALA A 87 16.36 10.74 9.81
CA ALA A 87 16.71 10.64 8.40
C ALA A 87 15.47 10.57 7.49
N GLN A 88 14.43 9.84 7.88
CA GLN A 88 13.17 9.77 7.12
C GLN A 88 12.47 11.13 7.04
N GLU A 89 12.46 11.90 8.13
CA GLU A 89 11.94 13.28 8.10
C GLU A 89 12.76 14.14 7.14
N MET A 90 14.08 14.06 7.20
CA MET A 90 14.97 14.79 6.29
C MET A 90 14.78 14.39 4.83
N VAL A 91 14.59 13.10 4.52
CA VAL A 91 14.29 12.63 3.15
C VAL A 91 13.04 13.32 2.62
N ASN A 92 11.99 13.39 3.44
CA ASN A 92 10.72 14.02 3.06
C ASN A 92 10.85 15.54 2.87
N GLN A 93 11.66 16.21 3.69
CA GLN A 93 11.88 17.65 3.63
C GLN A 93 12.79 18.05 2.46
N THR A 94 13.94 17.40 2.34
CA THR A 94 14.99 17.72 1.36
C THR A 94 14.74 17.13 -0.02
N LYS A 95 13.79 16.19 -0.12
CA LYS A 95 13.56 15.39 -1.32
C LYS A 95 14.87 14.75 -1.80
N SER A 96 15.53 14.02 -0.91
CA SER A 96 16.80 13.36 -1.20
C SER A 96 16.93 12.05 -0.41
N ALA A 97 17.57 11.04 -1.00
CA ALA A 97 17.88 9.78 -0.31
C ALA A 97 19.17 9.86 0.54
N GLU A 98 19.96 10.94 0.40
CA GLU A 98 21.25 11.10 1.09
C GLU A 98 21.21 10.90 2.61
N PRO A 99 20.18 11.36 3.35
CA PRO A 99 20.11 11.11 4.80
C PRO A 99 20.10 9.60 5.14
N LEU A 100 19.42 8.77 4.34
CA LEU A 100 19.38 7.33 4.56
C LEU A 100 20.67 6.65 4.08
N LEU A 101 21.27 7.11 2.97
CA LEU A 101 22.56 6.63 2.48
C LEU A 101 23.69 6.87 3.50
N ALA A 102 23.65 7.99 4.23
CA ALA A 102 24.59 8.26 5.30
C ALA A 102 24.47 7.23 6.45
N LEU A 103 23.25 6.82 6.80
CA LEU A 103 23.03 5.78 7.81
C LEU A 103 23.48 4.41 7.33
N GLN A 104 23.31 4.09 6.04
CA GLN A 104 23.74 2.82 5.44
C GLN A 104 25.25 2.59 5.59
N ARG A 105 26.06 3.65 5.60
CA ARG A 105 27.51 3.55 5.83
C ARG A 105 27.88 3.36 7.31
N ARG A 106 26.99 3.72 8.22
CA ARG A 106 27.24 3.77 9.67
C ARG A 106 26.79 2.51 10.39
N TYR A 107 25.61 2.01 10.06
CA TYR A 107 25.05 0.80 10.66
C TYR A 107 25.49 -0.43 9.87
N THR A 108 25.75 -1.56 10.52
CA THR A 108 26.25 -2.78 9.85
C THR A 108 25.46 -4.03 10.24
N ASN A 109 24.54 -3.91 11.20
CA ASN A 109 23.62 -4.98 11.56
C ASN A 109 22.75 -5.35 10.35
N THR A 110 22.55 -6.65 10.13
CA THR A 110 21.83 -7.17 8.96
C THR A 110 20.39 -6.70 8.87
N THR A 111 19.69 -6.63 10.00
CA THR A 111 18.28 -6.21 10.06
C THR A 111 18.15 -4.71 9.83
N GLU A 112 19.06 -3.91 10.40
CA GLU A 112 19.16 -2.47 10.14
C GLU A 112 19.51 -2.17 8.69
N GLN A 113 20.42 -2.95 8.10
CA GLN A 113 20.79 -2.85 6.68
C GLN A 113 19.63 -3.20 5.77
N ALA A 114 18.92 -4.29 6.03
CA ALA A 114 17.72 -4.66 5.27
C ALA A 114 16.68 -3.51 5.26
N GLU A 115 16.42 -2.93 6.42
CA GLU A 115 15.50 -1.79 6.58
C GLU A 115 15.96 -0.55 5.79
N LEU A 116 17.25 -0.23 5.84
CA LEU A 116 17.83 0.89 5.09
C LEU A 116 17.74 0.67 3.59
N GLU A 117 18.08 -0.52 3.09
CA GLU A 117 18.00 -0.84 1.65
C GLU A 117 16.57 -0.65 1.12
N VAL A 118 15.55 -1.15 1.83
CA VAL A 118 14.17 -0.96 1.39
C VAL A 118 13.77 0.52 1.43
N SER A 119 14.15 1.22 2.48
CA SER A 119 13.81 2.63 2.66
C SER A 119 14.43 3.53 1.58
N ILE A 120 15.69 3.25 1.21
CA ILE A 120 16.37 3.96 0.13
C ILE A 120 15.72 3.61 -1.22
N GLY A 121 15.39 2.33 -1.44
CA GLY A 121 14.64 1.90 -2.63
C GLY A 121 13.30 2.62 -2.78
N LEU A 122 12.56 2.78 -1.69
CA LEU A 122 11.30 3.55 -1.65
C LEU A 122 11.51 5.04 -1.89
N ALA A 123 12.57 5.63 -1.34
CA ALA A 123 12.92 7.03 -1.57
C ALA A 123 13.13 7.31 -3.06
N TYR A 124 13.85 6.42 -3.77
CA TYR A 124 14.06 6.51 -5.21
C TYR A 124 12.86 6.09 -6.07
N GLY A 125 12.01 5.19 -5.58
CA GLY A 125 10.91 4.62 -6.34
C GLY A 125 9.61 5.40 -6.27
N GLN A 126 9.29 6.00 -5.13
CA GLN A 126 7.93 6.50 -4.86
C GLN A 126 7.86 7.85 -4.13
N ARG A 127 8.87 8.25 -3.35
CA ARG A 127 8.56 9.15 -2.21
C ARG A 127 8.93 10.63 -2.30
N THR A 128 9.64 11.13 -3.29
CA THR A 128 10.17 12.51 -3.15
C THR A 128 10.27 13.34 -4.42
N GLY A 129 9.83 12.85 -5.58
CA GLY A 129 10.17 13.50 -6.84
C GLY A 129 11.62 13.21 -7.29
N VAL A 130 12.38 12.44 -6.50
CA VAL A 130 13.68 11.83 -6.86
C VAL A 130 13.43 10.48 -7.53
N VAL A 131 12.58 10.47 -8.56
CA VAL A 131 12.23 9.23 -9.25
C VAL A 131 13.46 8.75 -10.01
N ASN A 132 14.17 7.77 -9.43
CA ASN A 132 15.30 7.09 -10.05
C ASN A 132 15.05 5.57 -10.00
N PRO A 133 14.35 5.03 -11.00
CA PRO A 133 13.99 3.61 -11.02
C PRO A 133 15.22 2.68 -11.04
N SER A 134 16.35 3.14 -11.60
CA SER A 134 17.59 2.37 -11.61
C SER A 134 18.12 2.17 -10.19
N ASN A 135 18.21 3.24 -9.40
CA ASN A 135 18.66 3.12 -8.01
C ASN A 135 17.65 2.35 -7.15
N ALA A 136 16.34 2.55 -7.39
CA ALA A 136 15.31 1.76 -6.71
C ALA A 136 15.51 0.26 -6.94
N VAL A 137 15.75 -0.18 -8.18
CA VAL A 137 16.03 -1.59 -8.50
C VAL A 137 17.29 -2.09 -7.78
N THR A 138 18.36 -1.30 -7.73
CA THR A 138 19.59 -1.66 -7.02
C THR A 138 19.32 -1.96 -5.55
N HIS A 139 18.68 -1.02 -4.85
CA HIS A 139 18.43 -1.13 -3.42
C HIS A 139 17.40 -2.22 -3.09
N PHE A 140 16.32 -2.35 -3.87
CA PHE A 140 15.38 -3.46 -3.70
C PHE A 140 16.04 -4.83 -3.96
N THR A 141 17.00 -4.91 -4.89
CA THR A 141 17.75 -6.14 -5.13
C THR A 141 18.68 -6.49 -3.98
N MET A 142 19.29 -5.49 -3.33
CA MET A 142 20.07 -5.71 -2.11
C MET A 142 19.17 -6.14 -0.95
N ALA A 143 18.02 -5.49 -0.75
CA ALA A 143 17.07 -5.85 0.28
C ALA A 143 16.61 -7.32 0.21
N LEU A 144 16.32 -7.82 -0.99
CA LEU A 144 15.89 -9.21 -1.23
C LEU A 144 16.97 -10.27 -0.94
N ARG A 145 18.20 -9.87 -0.58
CA ARG A 145 19.25 -10.78 -0.12
C ARG A 145 19.19 -11.06 1.39
N TYR A 146 18.42 -10.28 2.12
CA TYR A 146 18.21 -10.46 3.56
C TYR A 146 16.98 -11.31 3.83
N ASP A 147 16.90 -11.84 5.05
CA ASP A 147 15.69 -12.49 5.55
C ASP A 147 14.67 -11.40 5.91
N LEU A 148 13.62 -11.31 5.11
CA LEU A 148 12.62 -10.25 5.19
C LEU A 148 11.29 -10.82 5.66
N PRO A 149 10.49 -10.04 6.43
CA PRO A 149 9.11 -10.41 6.70
C PRO A 149 8.36 -10.62 5.40
N GLU A 150 7.54 -11.65 5.33
CA GLU A 150 6.91 -12.07 4.08
C GLU A 150 6.09 -10.95 3.41
N LYS A 151 5.35 -10.17 4.20
CA LYS A 151 4.63 -8.99 3.70
C LYS A 151 5.56 -8.00 2.99
N THR A 152 6.72 -7.74 3.56
CA THR A 152 7.74 -6.87 2.99
C THR A 152 8.31 -7.46 1.71
N TYR A 153 8.67 -8.75 1.72
CA TYR A 153 9.23 -9.44 0.56
C TYR A 153 8.30 -9.29 -0.65
N ILE A 154 7.00 -9.55 -0.47
CA ILE A 154 5.94 -9.38 -1.47
C ILE A 154 5.90 -7.91 -1.96
N GLN A 155 5.86 -6.93 -1.06
CA GLN A 155 5.85 -5.52 -1.45
C GLN A 155 7.08 -5.11 -2.28
N ILE A 156 8.27 -5.58 -1.92
CA ILE A 156 9.49 -5.26 -2.65
C ILE A 156 9.46 -5.84 -4.06
N LEU A 157 8.98 -7.07 -4.25
CA LEU A 157 8.83 -7.65 -5.60
C LEU A 157 7.94 -6.77 -6.48
N MET A 158 6.78 -6.34 -5.96
CA MET A 158 5.92 -5.41 -6.67
C MET A 158 6.61 -4.06 -6.97
N TRP A 159 7.30 -3.46 -6.00
CA TRP A 159 7.97 -2.17 -6.20
C TRP A 159 9.15 -2.26 -7.17
N ARG A 160 9.93 -3.34 -7.11
CA ARG A 160 11.05 -3.59 -8.03
C ARG A 160 10.55 -3.86 -9.44
N GLY A 161 9.49 -4.64 -9.61
CA GLY A 161 8.83 -4.85 -10.89
C GLY A 161 8.37 -3.53 -11.51
N ASN A 162 7.70 -2.68 -10.71
CA ASN A 162 7.25 -1.36 -11.17
C ASN A 162 8.42 -0.46 -11.62
N ALA A 163 9.56 -0.52 -10.92
CA ALA A 163 10.75 0.22 -11.31
C ALA A 163 11.37 -0.32 -12.61
N GLN A 164 11.44 -1.65 -12.78
CA GLN A 164 11.91 -2.28 -14.02
C GLN A 164 11.04 -1.93 -15.22
N GLU A 165 9.72 -1.83 -15.04
CA GLU A 165 8.83 -1.34 -16.09
C GLU A 165 9.12 0.09 -16.51
N GLN A 166 9.38 0.98 -15.55
CA GLN A 166 9.76 2.37 -15.84
C GLN A 166 11.07 2.42 -16.63
N LEU A 167 12.00 1.50 -16.36
CA LEU A 167 13.24 1.29 -17.10
C LEU A 167 13.05 0.57 -18.45
N LYS A 168 11.82 0.29 -18.87
CA LYS A 168 11.50 -0.44 -20.12
C LYS A 168 12.12 -1.83 -20.17
N LYS A 169 12.16 -2.51 -19.02
CA LYS A 169 12.62 -3.89 -18.83
C LYS A 169 11.44 -4.82 -18.52
N PRO A 170 10.56 -5.11 -19.50
CA PRO A 170 9.32 -5.85 -19.25
C PRO A 170 9.54 -7.32 -18.90
N GLY A 171 10.64 -7.94 -19.35
CA GLY A 171 10.94 -9.34 -19.02
C GLY A 171 11.26 -9.50 -17.53
N GLU A 172 12.09 -8.61 -17.02
CA GLU A 172 12.47 -8.56 -15.61
C GLU A 172 11.26 -8.21 -14.74
N ALA A 173 10.48 -7.20 -15.13
CA ALA A 173 9.29 -6.81 -14.38
C ALA A 173 8.29 -7.96 -14.28
N LEU A 174 8.08 -8.67 -15.38
CA LEU A 174 7.22 -9.85 -15.43
C LEU A 174 7.72 -10.96 -14.50
N MET A 175 9.03 -11.20 -14.42
CA MET A 175 9.61 -12.16 -13.48
C MET A 175 9.31 -11.81 -12.03
N ASP A 176 9.40 -10.54 -11.66
CA ASP A 176 9.10 -10.09 -10.30
C ASP A 176 7.61 -10.21 -9.96
N TYR A 177 6.72 -9.88 -10.90
CA TYR A 177 5.29 -10.08 -10.67
C TYR A 177 4.87 -11.55 -10.62
N LEU A 178 5.50 -12.42 -11.39
CA LEU A 178 5.25 -13.86 -11.32
C LEU A 178 5.76 -14.46 -10.02
N ARG A 179 6.91 -14.01 -9.49
CA ARG A 179 7.37 -14.37 -8.14
C ARG A 179 6.38 -13.95 -7.07
N ASP A 180 5.81 -12.77 -7.21
CA ASP A 180 4.88 -12.22 -6.24
C ASP A 180 3.49 -12.90 -6.30
N LEU A 181 2.99 -13.19 -7.51
CA LEU A 181 1.79 -14.01 -7.69
C LEU A 181 1.98 -15.42 -7.16
N LEU A 182 3.17 -15.99 -7.32
CA LEU A 182 3.50 -17.28 -6.74
C LEU A 182 3.42 -17.24 -5.21
N ALA A 183 3.98 -16.20 -4.57
CA ALA A 183 3.85 -16.03 -3.12
C ALA A 183 2.37 -15.97 -2.70
N CYS A 184 1.54 -15.21 -3.41
CA CYS A 184 0.09 -15.17 -3.17
C CYS A 184 -0.60 -16.55 -3.37
N SER A 185 -0.12 -17.38 -4.31
CA SER A 185 -0.74 -18.67 -4.66
C SER A 185 -0.57 -19.79 -3.63
N TYR A 186 0.35 -19.62 -2.69
CA TYR A 186 0.48 -20.53 -1.55
C TYR A 186 -0.60 -20.30 -0.48
N TYR A 187 -1.35 -19.20 -0.59
CA TYR A 187 -2.44 -18.88 0.32
C TYR A 187 -3.78 -19.24 -0.29
N ASP A 188 -4.65 -19.81 0.54
CA ASP A 188 -6.05 -20.04 0.19
C ASP A 188 -6.82 -18.72 0.29
N LEU A 189 -6.67 -17.91 -0.76
CA LEU A 189 -7.27 -16.59 -0.86
C LEU A 189 -8.70 -16.69 -1.39
N THR A 190 -9.65 -16.17 -0.61
CA THR A 190 -11.05 -16.06 -1.04
C THR A 190 -11.20 -15.13 -2.25
N ASP A 191 -12.30 -15.23 -2.99
CA ASP A 191 -12.56 -14.31 -4.11
C ASP A 191 -13.06 -12.94 -3.68
N GLY A 192 -13.52 -12.79 -2.42
CA GLY A 192 -14.08 -11.55 -1.88
C GLY A 192 -13.38 -11.04 -0.61
N TRP A 193 -13.66 -9.78 -0.27
CA TRP A 193 -13.17 -9.12 0.94
C TRP A 193 -13.61 -9.86 2.19
N THR A 194 -12.66 -10.24 3.02
CA THR A 194 -12.98 -10.85 4.31
C THR A 194 -13.33 -9.75 5.31
N GLU A 195 -14.56 -9.71 5.81
CA GLU A 195 -14.99 -8.70 6.78
C GLU A 195 -14.43 -8.96 8.18
N ILE A 196 -14.13 -7.87 8.90
CA ILE A 196 -13.70 -7.94 10.29
C ILE A 196 -14.90 -8.33 11.13
N GLN A 197 -14.86 -9.52 11.73
CA GLN A 197 -15.86 -9.90 12.70
C GLN A 197 -15.61 -9.13 13.99
N THR A 198 -16.62 -8.38 14.44
CA THR A 198 -16.59 -7.77 15.77
C THR A 198 -16.57 -8.89 16.81
N SER A 199 -15.69 -8.76 17.81
CA SER A 199 -15.66 -9.71 18.92
C SER A 199 -17.05 -9.77 19.56
N LYS A 200 -17.61 -10.98 19.68
CA LYS A 200 -18.91 -11.20 20.34
C LYS A 200 -18.88 -10.81 21.82
N VAL A 201 -17.69 -10.79 22.44
CA VAL A 201 -17.49 -10.39 23.84
C VAL A 201 -16.69 -9.08 23.87
N PRO A 202 -17.14 -8.04 24.60
CA PRO A 202 -16.44 -6.76 24.68
C PRO A 202 -15.01 -6.92 25.24
N ILE A 203 -14.04 -6.28 24.58
CA ILE A 203 -12.64 -6.22 25.02
C ILE A 203 -12.41 -4.87 25.69
N PHE A 204 -11.91 -4.86 26.93
CA PHE A 204 -11.70 -3.64 27.71
C PHE A 204 -10.21 -3.32 27.89
N ILE A 205 -9.88 -2.02 28.01
CA ILE A 205 -8.50 -1.52 28.16
C ILE A 205 -7.98 -1.73 29.60
N ASN A 206 -8.85 -1.70 30.62
CA ASN A 206 -8.52 -1.95 32.04
C ASN A 206 -9.64 -2.80 32.68
N PRO A 207 -9.60 -4.14 32.54
CA PRO A 207 -10.65 -5.03 32.98
C PRO A 207 -10.37 -5.58 34.40
N PRO A 208 -11.43 -5.81 35.22
CA PRO A 208 -11.31 -6.69 36.39
C PRO A 208 -11.24 -8.17 36.01
N ASP A 209 -11.51 -8.51 34.74
CA ASP A 209 -11.56 -9.87 34.21
C ASP A 209 -10.17 -10.41 33.81
N PRO A 210 -9.66 -11.47 34.47
CA PRO A 210 -8.38 -12.08 34.14
C PRO A 210 -8.34 -12.72 32.74
N GLU A 211 -9.49 -13.07 32.15
CA GLU A 211 -9.55 -13.66 30.80
C GLU A 211 -9.43 -12.60 29.69
N ASN A 212 -9.61 -11.31 30.00
CA ASN A 212 -9.56 -10.26 29.00
C ASN A 212 -8.20 -10.16 28.32
N GLU A 213 -7.10 -10.40 29.03
CA GLU A 213 -5.77 -10.43 28.39
C GLU A 213 -5.68 -11.48 27.29
N GLN A 214 -6.23 -12.68 27.54
CA GLN A 214 -6.23 -13.74 26.53
C GLN A 214 -7.13 -13.35 25.36
N ARG A 215 -8.31 -12.78 25.62
CA ARG A 215 -9.22 -12.28 24.57
C ARG A 215 -8.57 -11.19 23.71
N VAL A 216 -7.79 -10.28 24.31
CA VAL A 216 -6.99 -9.28 23.57
C VAL A 216 -5.95 -9.97 22.69
N ARG A 217 -5.22 -10.96 23.22
CA ARG A 217 -4.19 -11.71 22.45
C ARG A 217 -4.80 -12.43 21.25
N ASP A 218 -5.90 -13.16 21.46
CA ASP A 218 -6.58 -13.93 20.42
C ASP A 218 -7.16 -13.01 19.34
N TYR A 219 -7.78 -11.90 19.76
CA TYR A 219 -8.30 -10.89 18.83
C TYR A 219 -7.17 -10.25 18.01
N ASN A 220 -6.02 -9.93 18.62
CA ASN A 220 -4.88 -9.38 17.90
C ASN A 220 -4.26 -10.39 16.92
N LEU A 221 -4.27 -11.68 17.24
CA LEU A 221 -3.86 -12.75 16.31
C LEU A 221 -4.82 -12.85 15.13
N TYR A 222 -6.13 -12.90 15.41
CA TYR A 222 -7.17 -12.88 14.38
C TYR A 222 -7.05 -11.66 13.46
N ARG A 223 -6.92 -10.45 14.02
CA ARG A 223 -6.77 -9.21 13.25
C ARG A 223 -5.53 -9.23 12.37
N ARG A 224 -4.37 -9.67 12.90
CA ARG A 224 -3.13 -9.80 12.10
C ARG A 224 -3.29 -10.77 10.94
N HIS A 225 -3.92 -11.92 11.17
CA HIS A 225 -4.17 -12.91 10.12
C HIS A 225 -5.09 -12.33 9.02
N LEU A 226 -6.20 -11.72 9.43
CA LEU A 226 -7.16 -11.12 8.51
C LEU A 226 -6.54 -9.97 7.69
N ASP A 227 -5.79 -9.07 8.34
CA ASP A 227 -5.13 -7.95 7.68
C ASP A 227 -4.07 -8.44 6.67
N PHE A 228 -3.41 -9.57 6.94
CA PHE A 228 -2.49 -10.20 5.99
C PHE A 228 -3.21 -10.83 4.81
N GLN A 229 -4.32 -11.55 5.02
CA GLN A 229 -5.15 -12.08 3.93
C GLN A 229 -5.69 -10.96 3.03
N GLN A 230 -6.22 -9.88 3.63
CA GLN A 230 -6.68 -8.69 2.90
C GLN A 230 -5.55 -8.05 2.09
N PHE A 231 -4.34 -7.95 2.67
CA PHE A 231 -3.16 -7.50 1.94
C PHE A 231 -2.86 -8.39 0.73
N LEU A 232 -2.82 -9.71 0.89
CA LEU A 232 -2.57 -10.65 -0.21
C LEU A 232 -3.65 -10.57 -1.30
N LEU A 233 -4.92 -10.37 -0.94
CA LEU A 233 -6.00 -10.16 -1.90
C LEU A 233 -5.78 -8.91 -2.75
N MET A 234 -5.41 -7.80 -2.11
CA MET A 234 -5.07 -6.57 -2.82
C MET A 234 -3.86 -6.77 -3.74
N GLN A 235 -2.81 -7.42 -3.23
CA GLN A 235 -1.60 -7.69 -4.01
C GLN A 235 -1.89 -8.55 -5.23
N ARG A 236 -2.58 -9.68 -5.06
CA ARG A 236 -3.03 -10.54 -6.17
C ARG A 236 -3.77 -9.72 -7.23
N TYR A 237 -4.71 -8.87 -6.84
CA TYR A 237 -5.46 -8.03 -7.76
C TYR A 237 -4.54 -7.12 -8.59
N TYR A 238 -3.62 -6.39 -7.95
CA TYR A 238 -2.69 -5.51 -8.65
C TYR A 238 -1.72 -6.28 -9.56
N LEU A 239 -1.25 -7.43 -9.11
CA LEU A 239 -0.29 -8.26 -9.83
C LEU A 239 -0.91 -8.92 -11.07
N VAL A 240 -2.16 -9.38 -10.99
CA VAL A 240 -2.86 -9.92 -12.18
C VAL A 240 -2.95 -8.84 -13.27
N GLU A 241 -3.30 -7.60 -12.92
CA GLU A 241 -3.30 -6.49 -13.88
C GLU A 241 -1.89 -6.20 -14.41
N ALA A 242 -0.89 -6.17 -13.53
CA ALA A 242 0.49 -5.90 -13.92
C ALA A 242 1.03 -6.96 -14.90
N VAL A 243 0.82 -8.25 -14.62
CA VAL A 243 1.21 -9.35 -15.50
C VAL A 243 0.47 -9.27 -16.84
N LYS A 244 -0.85 -9.10 -16.83
CA LYS A 244 -1.64 -8.96 -18.07
C LYS A 244 -1.16 -7.81 -18.94
N ARG A 245 -0.75 -6.70 -18.31
CA ARG A 245 -0.28 -5.50 -19.01
C ARG A 245 1.15 -5.65 -19.54
N VAL A 246 2.05 -6.29 -18.78
CA VAL A 246 3.48 -6.41 -19.13
C VAL A 246 3.79 -7.64 -19.99
N ARG A 247 2.98 -8.69 -19.93
CA ARG A 247 3.21 -9.92 -20.72
C ARG A 247 3.29 -9.65 -22.23
N GLY A 248 2.63 -8.60 -22.72
CA GLY A 248 2.59 -8.25 -24.14
C GLY A 248 2.03 -9.42 -24.95
N GLU A 249 2.76 -9.83 -25.99
CA GLU A 249 2.38 -10.95 -26.87
C GLU A 249 2.80 -12.33 -26.35
N LYS A 250 3.39 -12.42 -25.14
CA LYS A 250 3.85 -13.72 -24.60
C LYS A 250 2.69 -14.70 -24.47
N SER A 251 2.87 -15.89 -25.04
CA SER A 251 1.91 -16.98 -24.95
C SER A 251 1.82 -17.53 -23.52
N ASP A 252 0.77 -18.31 -23.24
CA ASP A 252 0.64 -19.00 -21.96
C ASP A 252 1.80 -19.98 -21.70
N SER A 253 2.34 -20.63 -22.74
CA SER A 253 3.50 -21.51 -22.61
C SER A 253 4.75 -20.75 -22.16
N GLN A 254 4.99 -19.56 -22.71
CA GLN A 254 6.11 -18.70 -22.29
C GLN A 254 5.95 -18.22 -20.85
N ILE A 255 4.72 -17.95 -20.39
CA ILE A 255 4.49 -17.62 -18.97
C ILE A 255 4.79 -18.83 -18.07
N LEU A 256 4.41 -20.03 -18.47
CA LEU A 256 4.72 -21.27 -17.74
C LEU A 256 6.23 -21.53 -17.69
N GLU A 257 6.95 -21.35 -18.80
CA GLU A 257 8.42 -21.44 -18.83
C GLU A 257 9.06 -20.45 -17.85
N MET A 258 8.58 -19.20 -17.82
CA MET A 258 9.06 -18.21 -16.84
C MET A 258 8.77 -18.64 -15.39
N LEU A 259 7.58 -19.17 -15.10
CA LEU A 259 7.25 -19.71 -13.77
C LEU A 259 8.17 -20.87 -13.36
N GLN A 260 8.57 -21.73 -14.30
CA GLN A 260 9.55 -22.81 -14.05
C GLN A 260 10.92 -22.28 -13.65
N THR A 261 11.34 -21.13 -14.20
CA THR A 261 12.59 -20.48 -13.77
C THR A 261 12.48 -19.83 -12.39
N VAL A 262 11.26 -19.56 -11.92
CA VAL A 262 11.01 -18.98 -10.59
C VAL A 262 10.94 -20.06 -9.51
N THR A 263 10.22 -21.15 -9.77
CA THR A 263 10.07 -22.28 -8.83
C THR A 263 9.92 -23.59 -9.59
N PRO A 264 10.50 -24.70 -9.10
CA PRO A 264 10.21 -26.03 -9.64
C PRO A 264 8.83 -26.56 -9.20
N ASP A 265 8.18 -25.94 -8.21
CA ASP A 265 6.85 -26.36 -7.74
C ASP A 265 5.77 -25.99 -8.76
N SER A 266 5.36 -26.97 -9.56
CA SER A 266 4.32 -26.83 -10.58
C SER A 266 2.90 -26.88 -10.03
N SER A 267 2.70 -27.24 -8.76
CA SER A 267 1.36 -27.38 -8.15
C SER A 267 0.56 -26.07 -8.18
N ARG A 268 1.25 -24.92 -8.23
CA ARG A 268 0.66 -23.58 -8.23
C ARG A 268 0.44 -22.98 -9.61
N TYR A 269 1.00 -23.56 -10.67
CA TYR A 269 0.92 -22.99 -12.01
C TYR A 269 -0.53 -22.91 -12.50
N GLY A 270 -1.34 -23.94 -12.24
CA GLY A 270 -2.75 -23.96 -12.58
C GLY A 270 -3.53 -22.80 -11.93
N THR A 271 -3.28 -22.54 -10.65
CA THR A 271 -3.89 -21.43 -9.90
C THR A 271 -3.52 -20.07 -10.50
N ILE A 272 -2.23 -19.83 -10.72
CA ILE A 272 -1.75 -18.56 -11.30
C ILE A 272 -2.33 -18.36 -12.70
N MET A 273 -2.28 -19.38 -13.55
CA MET A 273 -2.85 -19.31 -14.90
C MET A 273 -4.36 -19.13 -14.88
N GLY A 274 -5.06 -19.72 -13.91
CA GLY A 274 -6.48 -19.48 -13.67
C GLY A 274 -6.77 -18.00 -13.41
N TRP A 275 -6.04 -17.37 -12.50
CA TRP A 275 -6.18 -15.93 -12.20
C TRP A 275 -5.87 -15.04 -13.41
N LEU A 276 -4.87 -15.41 -14.23
CA LEU A 276 -4.52 -14.66 -15.43
C LEU A 276 -5.58 -14.78 -16.55
N LYS A 277 -6.42 -15.82 -16.52
CA LYS A 277 -7.50 -16.04 -17.50
C LYS A 277 -8.85 -15.50 -17.04
N SER A 278 -9.08 -15.46 -15.73
CA SER A 278 -10.33 -14.96 -15.18
C SER A 278 -10.44 -13.44 -15.28
N GLU A 279 -11.68 -12.95 -15.19
CA GLU A 279 -11.93 -11.54 -14.89
C GLU A 279 -11.30 -11.21 -13.54
N ASN A 280 -10.53 -10.12 -13.48
CA ASN A 280 -9.86 -9.69 -12.26
C ASN A 280 -10.78 -8.75 -11.49
N LYS A 281 -11.70 -9.32 -10.71
CA LYS A 281 -12.65 -8.54 -9.92
C LYS A 281 -11.94 -7.89 -8.74
N ARG A 282 -12.24 -6.61 -8.51
CA ARG A 282 -11.77 -5.86 -7.35
C ARG A 282 -12.26 -6.59 -6.08
N PRO A 283 -11.36 -7.01 -5.17
CA PRO A 283 -11.78 -7.83 -4.04
C PRO A 283 -12.45 -7.04 -2.93
N TRP A 284 -12.34 -5.71 -2.89
CA TRP A 284 -12.91 -4.86 -1.84
C TRP A 284 -14.16 -4.08 -2.28
N PRO A 285 -15.02 -3.65 -1.32
CA PRO A 285 -16.28 -2.95 -1.60
C PRO A 285 -16.15 -1.63 -2.38
#